data_AF-A0A928BTN9-F1
#
_entry.id   AF-A0A928BTN9-F1
#
_cell.length_a   1.000
_cell.length_b   1.000
_cell.length_c   1.000
_cell.angle_alpha   90.00
_cell.angle_beta   90.00
_cell.angle_gamma   90.00
#
_symmetry.space_group_name_H-M   'P 1'
#
loop_
_entity.id
_entity.type
_entity.pdbx_description
1 polymer ?
#
loop_
_entity_poly.entity_id
_entity_poly.type
_entity_poly.pdbx_seq_one_letter_code
_entity_poly.pdbx_strand_id
1 'polypeptide(L)'
;MLQISQEIGKVPVLSFSNSSGDCAMHNYCMGNQKYRTATFMLVADDDVRDHADLAEGARREAKWREAGYYIISMKNDFKTIYGEGVTKTDFIFQ
;
A
#
# COMPACT_ATOMS: atom_id res chain seq x y z
N MET A 1 12.35 -5.00 14.50
CA MET A 1 11.40 -4.21 15.32
C MET A 1 12.09 -3.11 16.13
N LEU A 2 13.21 -3.38 16.82
CA LEU A 2 13.93 -2.39 17.65
C LEU A 2 14.32 -1.08 16.92
N GLN A 3 14.67 -1.15 15.63
CA GLN A 3 15.13 0.01 14.87
C GLN A 3 13.99 0.99 14.50
N ILE A 4 12.87 0.48 13.97
CA ILE A 4 11.68 1.30 13.63
C ILE A 4 11.14 2.08 14.84
N SER A 5 11.14 1.44 16.01
CA SER A 5 10.67 2.10 17.24
C SER A 5 11.58 3.24 17.71
N GLN A 6 12.88 3.13 17.45
CA GLN A 6 13.86 4.16 17.81
C GLN A 6 13.81 5.35 16.84
N GLU A 7 13.58 5.08 15.55
CA GLU A 7 13.53 6.12 14.50
C GLU A 7 12.24 6.95 14.56
N ILE A 8 11.09 6.32 14.79
CA ILE A 8 9.80 7.04 14.80
C ILE A 8 9.50 7.65 16.17
N GLY A 9 9.95 7.00 17.25
CA GLY A 9 9.75 7.47 18.64
C GLY A 9 8.32 7.36 19.18
N LYS A 10 7.29 7.27 18.33
CA LYS A 10 5.90 7.00 18.71
C LYS A 10 5.27 5.95 17.80
N VAL A 11 4.56 4.99 18.38
CA VAL A 11 3.83 3.98 17.59
C VAL A 11 2.70 4.69 16.82
N PRO A 12 2.66 4.62 15.48
CA PRO A 12 1.59 5.23 14.70
C PRO A 12 0.24 4.54 14.95
N VAL A 13 -0.84 5.22 14.57
CA VAL A 13 -2.20 4.68 14.58
C VAL A 13 -2.75 4.43 13.18
N LEU A 14 -2.15 5.06 12.16
CA LEU A 14 -2.46 4.86 10.75
C LEU A 14 -1.16 4.67 9.99
N SER A 15 -1.18 3.80 8.98
CA SER A 15 -0.05 3.60 8.07
C SER A 15 -0.58 3.34 6.67
N PHE A 16 -0.04 4.04 5.68
CA PHE A 16 -0.39 3.92 4.26
C PHE A 16 0.88 3.58 3.48
N SER A 17 0.82 2.57 2.62
CA SER A 17 1.97 2.16 1.80
C SER A 17 1.56 1.38 0.55
N ASN A 18 2.52 0.94 -0.26
CA ASN A 18 2.26 0.25 -1.53
C ASN A 18 3.24 -0.91 -1.81
N SER A 19 4.16 -1.25 -0.90
CA SER A 19 5.20 -2.25 -1.15
C SER A 19 5.34 -3.26 -0.02
N SER A 20 5.96 -4.41 -0.32
CA SER A 20 6.23 -5.44 0.70
C SER A 20 7.26 -5.00 1.75
N GLY A 21 8.10 -4.00 1.44
CA GLY A 21 9.04 -3.42 2.41
C GLY A 21 8.32 -2.73 3.57
N ASP A 22 7.10 -2.25 3.33
CA ASP A 22 6.31 -1.48 4.28
C ASP A 22 5.52 -2.34 5.27
N CYS A 23 5.44 -3.67 5.04
CA CYS A 23 4.75 -4.60 5.94
C CYS A 23 5.27 -4.51 7.39
N ALA A 24 6.57 -4.25 7.58
CA ALA A 24 7.14 -4.05 8.90
C ALA A 24 6.55 -2.82 9.62
N MET A 25 6.29 -1.74 8.88
CA MET A 25 5.65 -0.54 9.41
C MET A 25 4.19 -0.78 9.75
N HIS A 26 3.45 -1.48 8.88
CA HIS A 26 2.07 -1.86 9.14
C HIS A 26 1.95 -2.75 10.39
N ASN A 27 2.81 -3.75 10.52
CA ASN A 27 2.81 -4.62 11.69
C ASN A 27 3.18 -3.86 12.97
N TYR A 28 4.10 -2.90 12.88
CA TYR A 28 4.42 -2.01 14.00
C TYR A 28 3.22 -1.13 14.40
N CYS A 29 2.51 -0.56 13.43
CA CYS A 29 1.28 0.19 13.65
C CYS A 29 0.19 -0.67 14.30
N MET A 30 -0.10 -1.86 13.76
CA MET A 30 -1.12 -2.77 14.31
C MET A 30 -0.77 -3.30 15.71
N GLY A 31 0.51 -3.35 16.05
CA GLY A 31 0.98 -3.71 17.39
C GLY A 31 0.72 -2.65 18.47
N ASN A 32 0.12 -1.50 18.13
CA ASN A 32 -0.24 -0.47 19.11
C ASN A 32 -1.32 -0.98 20.08
N GLN A 33 -0.96 -1.08 21.36
CA GLN A 33 -1.87 -1.58 22.41
C GLN A 33 -2.76 -0.49 23.02
N LYS A 34 -2.50 0.80 22.73
CA LYS A 34 -3.17 1.93 23.39
C LYS A 34 -4.35 2.47 22.61
N TYR A 35 -4.25 2.50 21.28
CA TYR A 35 -5.24 3.12 20.41
C TYR A 35 -5.64 2.17 19.30
N ARG A 36 -6.87 2.34 18.78
CA ARG A 36 -7.30 1.65 17.56
C ARG A 36 -6.42 2.04 16.39
N THR A 37 -6.12 1.06 15.54
CA THR A 37 -5.25 1.26 14.38
C THR A 37 -5.90 0.78 13.10
N ALA A 38 -5.38 1.28 11.98
CA ALA A 38 -5.71 0.80 10.64
C ALA A 38 -4.50 0.95 9.72
N THR A 39 -4.31 -0.02 8.84
CA THR A 39 -3.22 -0.01 7.86
C THR A 39 -3.80 -0.19 6.47
N PHE A 40 -3.27 0.56 5.52
CA PHE A 40 -3.80 0.65 4.16
C PHE A 40 -2.70 0.38 3.15
N MET A 41 -2.91 -0.62 2.32
CA MET A 41 -1.98 -1.01 1.28
C MET A 41 -2.60 -0.72 -0.09
N LEU A 42 -1.96 0.17 -0.83
CA LEU A 42 -2.32 0.51 -2.20
C LEU A 42 -1.84 -0.60 -3.15
N VAL A 43 -2.75 -1.12 -3.96
CA VAL A 43 -2.45 -2.05 -5.03
C VAL A 43 -2.55 -1.30 -6.36
N ALA A 44 -1.45 -1.29 -7.12
CA ALA A 44 -1.42 -0.80 -8.49
C ALA A 44 -2.02 -1.86 -9.43
N ASP A 45 -3.35 -1.93 -9.48
CA ASP A 45 -4.14 -2.90 -10.27
C ASP A 45 -4.83 -2.26 -11.50
N ASP A 46 -4.37 -1.08 -11.90
CA ASP A 46 -4.92 -0.34 -13.03
C ASP A 46 -3.90 -0.18 -14.16
N ASP A 47 -3.89 -1.14 -15.08
CA ASP A 47 -3.05 -1.13 -16.28
C ASP A 47 -3.61 -0.26 -17.42
N VAL A 48 -4.78 0.34 -17.24
CA VAL A 48 -5.41 1.22 -18.24
C VAL A 48 -5.01 2.67 -17.99
N ARG A 49 -5.17 3.13 -16.75
CA ARG A 49 -4.92 4.50 -16.33
C ARG A 49 -3.51 4.71 -15.78
N ASP A 50 -2.81 3.64 -15.38
CA ASP A 50 -1.44 3.67 -14.87
C ASP A 50 -0.61 2.46 -15.34
N HIS A 51 0.65 2.37 -14.89
CA HIS A 51 1.50 1.21 -15.08
C HIS A 51 1.30 0.18 -13.97
N ALA A 52 0.88 -1.02 -14.34
CA ALA A 52 0.63 -2.10 -13.40
C ALA A 52 1.20 -3.42 -13.92
N ASP A 53 1.86 -4.15 -13.02
CA ASP A 53 2.07 -5.59 -13.16
C ASP A 53 0.94 -6.29 -12.41
N LEU A 54 -0.13 -6.65 -13.14
CA LEU A 54 -1.34 -7.22 -12.55
C LEU A 54 -1.08 -8.56 -11.85
N ALA A 55 -0.13 -9.36 -12.35
CA ALA A 55 0.18 -10.66 -11.77
C ALA A 55 0.90 -10.50 -10.43
N GLU A 56 1.90 -9.63 -10.38
CA GLU A 56 2.63 -9.34 -9.14
C GLU A 56 1.73 -8.59 -8.14
N GLY A 57 0.88 -7.67 -8.61
CA GLY A 57 -0.11 -6.95 -7.81
C GLY A 57 -1.06 -7.92 -7.09
N ALA A 58 -1.70 -8.83 -7.83
CA ALA A 58 -2.62 -9.82 -7.27
C ALA A 58 -1.92 -10.76 -6.26
N ARG A 59 -0.67 -11.16 -6.55
CA ARG A 59 0.12 -12.01 -5.64
C ARG A 59 0.41 -11.32 -4.30
N ARG A 60 0.72 -10.02 -4.31
CA ARG A 60 0.98 -9.22 -3.11
C ARG A 60 -0.30 -8.95 -2.35
N GLU A 61 -1.36 -8.56 -3.06
CA GLU A 61 -2.67 -8.27 -2.48
C GLU A 61 -3.18 -9.43 -1.61
N ALA A 62 -3.08 -10.67 -2.09
CA ALA A 62 -3.54 -11.84 -1.34
C ALA A 62 -2.85 -11.94 0.04
N LYS A 63 -1.52 -11.73 0.07
CA LYS A 63 -0.73 -11.75 1.32
C LYS A 63 -1.09 -10.59 2.25
N TRP A 64 -1.35 -9.42 1.69
CA TRP A 64 -1.71 -8.23 2.46
C TRP A 64 -3.11 -8.35 3.08
N ARG A 65 -4.06 -8.96 2.38
CA ARG A 65 -5.38 -9.30 2.92
C ARG A 65 -5.28 -10.33 4.05
N GLU A 66 -4.47 -11.37 3.87
CA GLU A 66 -4.21 -12.37 4.91
C GLU A 66 -3.57 -11.75 6.16
N ALA A 67 -2.68 -10.76 5.99
CA ALA A 67 -2.07 -10.00 7.08
C ALA A 67 -3.04 -9.02 7.77
N GLY A 68 -4.28 -8.89 7.31
CA GLY A 68 -5.30 -8.02 7.89
C GLY A 68 -5.22 -6.54 7.48
N TYR A 69 -4.47 -6.22 6.42
CA TYR A 69 -4.39 -4.85 5.91
C TYR A 69 -5.63 -4.49 5.09
N TYR A 70 -6.07 -3.22 5.19
CA TYR A 70 -7.07 -2.68 4.26
C TYR A 70 -6.42 -2.48 2.91
N ILE A 71 -7.05 -2.99 1.85
CA ILE A 71 -6.56 -2.83 0.49
C ILE A 71 -7.26 -1.64 -0.16
N ILE A 72 -6.47 -0.82 -0.83
CA ILE A 72 -6.95 0.25 -1.71
C ILE A 72 -6.60 -0.15 -3.15
N SER A 73 -7.61 -0.35 -3.98
CA SER A 73 -7.49 -0.66 -5.40
C SER A 73 -7.43 0.64 -6.20
N MET A 74 -6.35 0.88 -6.95
CA MET A 74 -6.27 2.03 -7.86
C MET A 74 -7.35 1.95 -8.93
N LYS A 75 -7.70 0.74 -9.38
CA LYS A 75 -8.75 0.52 -10.37
C LYS A 75 -10.15 0.86 -9.86
N ASN A 76 -10.49 0.39 -8.66
CA ASN A 76 -11.87 0.42 -8.17
C ASN A 76 -12.16 1.58 -7.21
N ASP A 77 -11.17 2.00 -6.42
CA ASP A 77 -11.39 3.00 -5.36
C ASP A 77 -11.03 4.43 -5.81
N PHE A 78 -10.17 4.58 -6.82
CA PHE A 78 -9.78 5.90 -7.31
C PHE A 78 -10.64 6.31 -8.50
N LYS A 79 -11.34 7.44 -8.32
CA LYS A 79 -12.06 8.12 -9.42
C LYS A 79 -11.10 8.56 -10.53
N THR A 80 -9.96 9.11 -10.13
CA THR A 80 -8.88 9.57 -11.01
C THR A 80 -7.54 9.22 -10.36
N ILE A 81 -6.57 8.74 -11.16
CA ILE A 81 -5.21 8.46 -10.68
C ILE A 81 -4.35 9.73 -10.79
N TYR A 82 -4.38 10.36 -11.96
CA TYR A 82 -3.65 11.58 -12.26
C TYR A 82 -4.58 12.77 -12.49
N GLY A 83 -4.02 13.98 -12.35
CA GLY A 83 -4.74 15.24 -12.61
C GLY A 83 -5.05 15.46 -14.09
N GLU A 84 -5.77 16.54 -14.36
CA GLU A 84 -6.16 16.93 -15.72
C GLU A 84 -4.93 17.11 -16.63
N GLY A 85 -5.04 16.62 -17.88
CA GLY A 85 -3.98 16.73 -18.88
C GLY A 85 -2.85 15.71 -18.75
N VAL A 86 -2.86 14.82 -17.74
CA VAL A 86 -1.86 13.75 -17.60
C VAL A 86 -2.30 12.50 -18.36
N THR A 87 -1.45 12.02 -19.25
CA THR A 87 -1.68 10.80 -20.04
C THR A 87 -0.60 9.77 -19.80
N LYS A 88 -0.99 8.51 -19.63
CA LYS A 88 -0.08 7.37 -19.55
C LYS A 88 0.75 7.27 -20.85
N THR A 89 2.05 7.12 -20.72
CA THR A 89 2.97 6.81 -21.82
C THR A 89 3.20 5.31 -21.90
N ASP A 90 3.70 4.77 -23.03
CA ASP A 90 4.07 3.36 -23.08
C ASP A 90 5.32 3.09 -22.23
N PHE A 91 5.30 2.01 -21.44
CA PHE A 91 6.42 1.56 -20.62
C PHE A 91 6.43 0.03 -20.57
N ILE A 92 7.62 -0.55 -20.64
CA ILE A 92 7.84 -1.98 -20.49
C ILE A 92 8.75 -2.15 -19.28
N PHE A 93 8.31 -2.95 -18.30
CA PHE A 93 9.17 -3.35 -17.19
C PHE A 93 10.36 -4.13 -17.76
N GLN A 94 11.58 -3.63 -17.52
CA GLN A 94 12.83 -4.32 -17.88
C GLN A 94 13.16 -5.43 -16.89
#